data_AF-A0A0R3UKZ8-F1
#
_entry.id   AF-A0A0R3UKZ8-F1
#
_cell.length_a   1.000
_cell.length_b   1.000
_cell.length_c   1.000
_cell.angle_alpha   90.00
_cell.angle_beta   90.00
_cell.angle_gamma   90.00
#
_symmetry.space_group_name_H-M   'P 1'
#
loop_
_entity.id
_entity.type
_entity.pdbx_description
1 polymer ?
#
loop_
_entity_poly.entity_id
_entity_poly.type
_entity_poly.pdbx_seq_one_letter_code
_entity_poly.pdbx_strand_id
1 'polypeptide(L)'
;MSHPITGIGFVTSLSRVPSHCTAVKLTKDTHEDADIGKENLLRKSSRYLVYEKKPCSQSSPHNVLVELVIVTSRDAVPIGFTIIERTLDTRERCIKGKHLCAKFEKWTPHMTAITDVMIFKNAGDSLRGHILVGELTDQRILACVQSDIGSSANAGDNSLKKRAPAKPAETPRKSQIYSPMCGVPFELTRDCRIGDADDIMSRYSVHPKSRETIEDEYSYNFTLEKSLVAG
;
A
#
# COMPACT_ATOMS: atom_id res chain seq x y z
N MET A 1 0.90 18.79 -3.63
CA MET A 1 2.24 18.29 -3.24
C MET A 1 2.07 17.56 -1.91
N SER A 2 2.47 16.29 -1.81
CA SER A 2 2.37 15.51 -0.57
C SER A 2 3.54 15.82 0.35
N HIS A 3 3.27 16.25 1.59
CA HIS A 3 4.31 16.47 2.59
C HIS A 3 4.86 15.12 3.10
N PRO A 4 6.18 14.98 3.27
CA PRO A 4 6.78 13.76 3.82
C PRO A 4 6.41 13.56 5.28
N ILE A 5 6.40 12.29 5.70
CA ILE A 5 6.36 11.94 7.12
C ILE A 5 7.72 12.26 7.74
N THR A 6 7.73 13.02 8.85
CA THR A 6 8.94 13.40 9.60
C THR A 6 9.02 12.77 10.98
N GLY A 7 7.97 12.07 11.40
CA GLY A 7 7.93 11.32 12.65
C GLY A 7 6.89 10.21 12.58
N ILE A 8 7.15 9.09 13.25
CA ILE A 8 6.23 7.97 13.37
C ILE A 8 6.32 7.39 14.79
N GLY A 9 5.22 6.91 15.32
CA GLY A 9 5.16 6.40 16.68
C GLY A 9 3.86 5.68 16.99
N PHE A 10 3.67 5.35 18.27
CA PHE A 10 2.43 4.75 18.76
C PHE A 10 1.92 5.51 19.98
N VAL A 11 0.60 5.55 20.15
CA VAL A 11 -0.06 5.99 21.39
C VAL A 11 -0.96 4.90 21.91
N THR A 12 -1.19 4.90 23.22
CA THR A 12 -2.11 3.93 23.84
C THR A 12 -3.57 4.40 23.86
N SER A 13 -3.81 5.69 23.61
CA SER A 13 -5.16 6.27 23.50
C SER A 13 -5.21 7.33 22.40
N LEU A 14 -6.28 7.33 21.62
CA LEU A 14 -6.56 8.37 20.63
C LEU A 14 -6.75 9.77 21.25
N SER A 15 -7.11 9.85 22.52
CA SER A 15 -7.19 11.13 23.25
C SER A 15 -5.84 11.71 23.64
N ARG A 16 -4.75 10.93 23.53
CA ARG A 16 -3.38 11.32 23.88
C ARG A 16 -2.49 11.52 22.66
N VAL A 17 -3.07 11.65 21.47
CA VAL A 17 -2.33 11.95 20.25
C VAL A 17 -1.70 13.35 20.38
N PRO A 18 -0.37 13.50 20.23
CA PRO A 18 0.26 14.81 20.22
C PRO A 18 -0.35 15.71 19.14
N SER A 19 -0.48 17.01 19.41
CA SER A 19 -1.18 17.96 18.52
C SER A 19 -0.59 18.08 17.11
N HIS A 20 0.70 17.76 16.94
CA HIS A 20 1.40 17.75 15.66
C HIS A 20 1.31 16.41 14.90
N CYS A 21 0.74 15.38 15.54
CA CYS A 21 0.61 14.05 14.97
C CYS A 21 -0.81 13.79 14.47
N THR A 22 -0.93 12.95 13.45
CA THR A 22 -2.17 12.35 12.98
C THR A 22 -2.19 10.88 13.36
N ALA A 23 -3.34 10.38 13.82
CA ALA A 23 -3.53 8.97 14.15
C ALA A 23 -4.18 8.19 13.01
N VAL A 24 -3.69 6.98 12.76
CA VAL A 24 -4.38 6.00 11.91
C VAL A 24 -5.44 5.32 12.77
N LYS A 25 -6.69 5.80 12.65
CA LYS A 25 -7.82 5.37 13.50
C LYS A 25 -8.57 4.19 12.94
N LEU A 26 -8.64 4.08 11.62
CA LEU A 26 -9.44 3.08 10.92
C LEU A 26 -8.58 2.32 9.92
N THR A 27 -8.92 1.05 9.69
CA THR A 27 -8.36 0.25 8.61
C THR A 27 -8.76 0.86 7.27
N LYS A 28 -7.85 0.78 6.29
CA LYS A 28 -8.04 1.37 4.96
C LYS A 28 -9.03 0.59 4.11
N ASP A 29 -9.09 -0.72 4.30
CA ASP A 29 -9.90 -1.66 3.52
C ASP A 29 -11.31 -1.86 4.09
N THR A 30 -11.45 -2.01 5.41
CA THR A 30 -12.74 -2.34 6.04
C THR A 30 -13.34 -1.21 6.86
N HIS A 31 -12.63 -0.08 7.03
CA HIS A 31 -13.06 1.03 7.91
C HIS A 31 -13.36 0.61 9.36
N GLU A 32 -12.76 -0.49 9.83
CA GLU A 32 -12.83 -0.95 11.21
C GLU A 32 -11.78 -0.25 12.09
N ASP A 33 -11.89 -0.37 13.42
CA ASP A 33 -10.91 0.17 14.37
C ASP A 33 -9.48 -0.34 14.06
N ALA A 34 -8.53 0.56 13.83
CA ALA A 34 -7.13 0.23 13.51
C ALA A 34 -6.27 -0.12 14.75
N ASP A 35 -6.88 -0.26 15.93
CA ASP A 35 -6.20 -0.72 17.14
C ASP A 35 -5.36 -1.97 16.86
N ILE A 36 -4.05 -1.91 17.17
CA ILE A 36 -3.11 -3.03 17.10
C ILE A 36 -2.78 -3.60 18.48
N GLY A 37 -3.48 -3.09 19.50
CA GLY A 37 -3.38 -3.49 20.88
C GLY A 37 -3.75 -4.94 21.11
N LYS A 38 -3.36 -5.48 22.27
CA LYS A 38 -3.81 -6.80 22.70
C LYS A 38 -5.01 -6.67 23.62
N GLU A 39 -6.00 -7.50 23.36
CA GLU A 39 -7.07 -7.79 24.30
C GLU A 39 -6.79 -9.13 24.97
N ASN A 40 -6.57 -9.10 26.27
CA ASN A 40 -6.56 -10.31 27.10
C ASN A 40 -7.88 -10.34 27.89
N LEU A 41 -8.28 -11.53 28.36
CA LEU A 41 -9.51 -11.76 29.13
C LEU A 41 -9.73 -10.79 30.32
N LEU A 42 -8.66 -10.16 30.82
CA LEU A 42 -8.69 -9.24 31.96
C LEU A 42 -8.43 -7.77 31.61
N ARG A 43 -7.78 -7.47 30.47
CA ARG A 43 -7.34 -6.10 30.12
C ARG A 43 -7.21 -5.91 28.61
N LYS A 44 -7.79 -4.83 28.10
CA LYS A 44 -7.53 -4.29 26.77
C LYS A 44 -6.39 -3.27 26.83
N SER A 45 -5.39 -3.45 25.98
CA SER A 45 -4.23 -2.56 25.87
C SER A 45 -4.16 -1.96 24.47
N SER A 46 -4.94 -0.90 24.23
CA SER A 46 -5.00 -0.28 22.90
C SER A 46 -3.67 0.34 22.48
N ARG A 47 -3.42 0.32 21.16
CA ARG A 47 -2.24 0.86 20.49
C ARG A 47 -2.64 1.38 19.11
N TYR A 48 -2.36 2.65 18.85
CA TYR A 48 -2.65 3.31 17.57
C TYR A 48 -1.37 3.85 16.95
N LEU A 49 -1.17 3.59 15.66
CA LEU A 49 -0.09 4.19 14.90
C LEU A 49 -0.37 5.69 14.73
N VAL A 50 0.66 6.50 14.93
CA VAL A 50 0.61 7.95 14.69
C VAL A 50 1.80 8.38 13.84
N TYR A 51 1.62 9.44 13.07
CA TYR A 51 2.68 10.03 12.27
C TYR A 51 2.59 11.56 12.27
N GLU A 52 3.73 12.21 12.04
CA GLU A 52 3.85 13.65 11.84
C GLU A 52 4.23 13.91 10.38
N LYS A 53 3.63 14.92 9.74
CA LYS A 53 4.05 15.42 8.42
C LYS A 53 4.47 16.88 8.55
N LYS A 54 5.62 17.24 7.99
CA LYS A 54 6.10 18.63 7.92
C LYS A 54 6.46 19.00 6.48
N PRO A 55 6.12 20.22 6.03
CA PRO A 55 6.65 20.75 4.78
C PRO A 55 8.19 20.78 4.83
N CYS A 56 8.82 20.33 3.74
CA CYS A 56 10.27 20.33 3.61
C CYS A 56 10.67 21.11 2.36
N SER A 57 11.71 21.91 2.49
CA SER A 57 12.28 22.70 1.40
C SER A 57 13.79 22.82 1.57
N GLN A 58 14.47 23.37 0.58
CA GLN A 58 15.90 23.68 0.67
C GLN A 58 16.21 24.66 1.81
N SER A 59 15.30 25.57 2.13
CA SER A 59 15.45 26.53 3.23
C SER A 59 15.07 25.96 4.59
N SER A 60 14.31 24.86 4.65
CA SER A 60 13.89 24.19 5.89
C SER A 60 13.95 22.67 5.71
N PRO A 61 15.16 22.07 5.66
CA PRO A 61 15.30 20.63 5.51
C PRO A 61 15.02 19.92 6.85
N HIS A 62 14.14 18.93 6.83
CA HIS A 62 13.90 18.02 7.95
C HIS A 62 14.41 16.62 7.62
N ASN A 63 14.59 15.78 8.65
CA ASN A 63 14.73 14.35 8.42
C ASN A 63 13.36 13.78 8.05
N VAL A 64 13.31 13.03 6.96
CA VAL A 64 12.10 12.44 6.40
C VAL A 64 12.17 10.92 6.46
N LEU A 65 11.03 10.29 6.67
CA LEU A 65 10.89 8.85 6.72
C LEU A 65 11.04 8.28 5.31
N VAL A 66 12.06 7.45 5.09
CA VAL A 66 12.33 6.85 3.78
C VAL A 66 11.94 5.38 3.70
N GLU A 67 11.97 4.69 4.84
CA GLU A 67 11.76 3.26 4.86
C GLU A 67 11.22 2.80 6.22
N LEU A 68 10.35 1.79 6.17
CA LEU A 68 9.81 1.10 7.33
C LEU A 68 10.04 -0.39 7.17
N VAL A 69 10.46 -1.05 8.23
CA VAL A 69 10.66 -2.50 8.28
C VAL A 69 10.10 -3.04 9.60
N ILE A 70 9.46 -4.20 9.54
CA ILE A 70 9.06 -4.94 10.74
C ILE A 70 10.04 -6.09 10.93
N VAL A 71 10.64 -6.17 12.12
CA VAL A 71 11.54 -7.26 12.52
C VAL A 71 10.99 -7.99 13.75
N THR A 72 11.35 -9.27 13.95
CA THR A 72 10.99 -9.94 15.20
C THR A 72 11.87 -9.42 16.33
N SER A 73 11.46 -9.58 17.59
CA SER A 73 12.24 -9.13 18.75
C SER A 73 13.55 -9.89 18.96
N ARG A 74 13.84 -10.91 18.14
CA ARG A 74 15.08 -11.69 18.17
C ARG A 74 16.05 -11.29 17.05
N ASP A 75 15.53 -10.64 16.01
CA ASP A 75 16.32 -10.28 14.85
C ASP A 75 17.14 -9.02 15.11
N ALA A 76 18.26 -8.90 14.40
CA ALA A 76 19.05 -7.68 14.41
C ALA A 76 18.31 -6.55 13.69
N VAL A 77 18.44 -5.32 14.20
CA VAL A 77 17.92 -4.12 13.52
C VAL A 77 18.79 -3.83 12.30
N PRO A 78 18.20 -3.61 11.11
CA PRO A 78 18.98 -3.26 9.93
C PRO A 78 19.77 -1.95 10.10
N ILE A 79 20.91 -1.84 9.44
CA ILE A 79 21.80 -0.67 9.54
C ILE A 79 21.04 0.60 9.11
N GLY A 80 21.16 1.66 9.91
CA GLY A 80 20.51 2.95 9.65
C GLY A 80 19.05 3.04 10.12
N PHE A 81 18.47 1.96 10.65
CA PHE A 81 17.14 1.98 11.22
C PHE A 81 17.16 2.21 12.73
N THR A 82 16.10 2.83 13.23
CA THR A 82 15.83 2.99 14.66
C THR A 82 14.55 2.26 15.03
N ILE A 83 14.54 1.56 16.17
CA ILE A 83 13.35 0.88 16.69
C ILE A 83 12.37 1.90 17.29
N ILE A 84 11.08 1.75 16.98
CA ILE A 84 9.98 2.43 17.65
C ILE A 84 9.51 1.56 18.82
N GLU A 85 10.24 1.59 19.93
CA GLU A 85 10.08 0.60 21.00
C GLU A 85 8.91 0.91 21.95
N ARG A 86 8.74 2.20 22.26
CA ARG A 86 7.85 2.68 23.32
C ARG A 86 6.83 3.69 22.82
N THR A 87 5.63 3.63 23.37
CA THR A 87 4.56 4.58 23.06
C THR A 87 4.95 6.00 23.49
N LEU A 88 4.49 6.99 22.73
CA LEU A 88 4.81 8.39 22.96
C LEU A 88 4.19 8.91 24.26
N ASP A 89 3.02 8.38 24.63
CA ASP A 89 2.21 8.87 25.74
C ASP A 89 2.52 8.17 27.08
N THR A 90 2.60 6.84 27.11
CA THR A 90 2.80 6.08 28.36
C THR A 90 4.16 5.40 28.48
N ARG A 91 4.99 5.46 27.43
CA ARG A 91 6.28 4.76 27.35
C ARG A 91 6.16 3.23 27.50
N GLU A 92 4.97 2.67 27.31
CA GLU A 92 4.77 1.23 27.28
C GLU A 92 5.30 0.63 25.99
N ARG A 93 5.56 -0.68 25.97
CA ARG A 93 5.95 -1.39 24.74
C ARG A 93 4.88 -1.21 23.65
N CYS A 94 5.32 -0.91 22.43
CA CYS A 94 4.44 -0.74 21.26
C CYS A 94 3.80 -2.05 20.81
N ILE A 95 4.63 -3.04 20.44
CA ILE A 95 4.19 -4.31 19.85
C ILE A 95 4.91 -5.47 20.57
N LYS A 96 4.21 -6.56 20.85
CA LYS A 96 4.79 -7.74 21.52
C LYS A 96 5.39 -8.69 20.48
N GLY A 97 6.68 -9.00 20.62
CA GLY A 97 7.38 -10.01 19.79
C GLY A 97 7.87 -9.50 18.44
N LYS A 98 7.49 -8.28 18.04
CA LYS A 98 7.92 -7.59 16.83
C LYS A 98 8.31 -6.15 17.15
N HIS A 99 9.11 -5.55 16.29
CA HIS A 99 9.50 -4.15 16.32
C HIS A 99 9.22 -3.51 14.97
N LEU A 100 8.55 -2.35 14.98
CA LEU A 100 8.54 -1.45 13.82
C LEU A 100 9.82 -0.62 13.87
N CYS A 101 10.60 -0.68 12.80
CA CYS A 101 11.84 0.04 12.62
C CYS A 101 11.67 1.08 11.53
N ALA A 102 12.22 2.26 11.73
CA ALA A 102 12.13 3.38 10.80
C ALA A 102 13.52 3.89 10.43
N LYS A 103 13.72 4.16 9.14
CA LYS A 103 14.91 4.84 8.62
C LYS A 103 14.53 6.26 8.23
N PHE A 104 15.26 7.22 8.78
CA PHE A 104 15.10 8.64 8.47
C PHE A 104 16.37 9.16 7.82
N GLU A 105 16.21 9.95 6.76
CA GLU A 105 17.31 10.61 6.07
C GLU A 105 17.03 12.10 5.95
N LYS A 106 18.09 12.91 5.88
CA LYS A 106 17.94 14.36 5.70
C LYS A 106 17.34 14.64 4.34
N TRP A 107 16.30 15.46 4.30
CA TRP A 107 15.65 15.86 3.06
C TRP A 107 16.64 16.42 2.03
N THR A 108 16.50 15.99 0.78
CA THR A 108 17.18 16.55 -0.39
C THR A 108 16.21 16.74 -1.55
N PRO A 109 16.50 17.63 -2.52
CA PRO A 109 15.70 17.76 -3.74
C PRO A 109 15.61 16.43 -4.51
N HIS A 110 14.45 16.17 -5.13
CA HIS A 110 14.17 14.97 -5.95
C HIS A 110 14.29 13.63 -5.21
N MET A 111 14.28 13.66 -3.88
CA MET A 111 14.28 12.46 -3.07
C MET A 111 12.87 11.85 -3.05
N THR A 112 12.77 10.53 -2.91
CA THR A 112 11.53 9.87 -2.55
C THR A 112 11.43 9.70 -1.04
N ALA A 113 10.26 9.93 -0.45
CA ALA A 113 10.00 9.63 0.95
C ALA A 113 8.61 9.05 1.15
N ILE A 114 8.40 8.43 2.30
CA ILE A 114 7.09 7.96 2.72
C ILE A 114 6.23 9.19 3.03
N THR A 115 5.11 9.31 2.31
CA THR A 115 4.16 10.40 2.42
C THR A 115 2.83 9.96 3.02
N ASP A 116 2.60 8.66 3.18
CA ASP A 116 1.44 8.14 3.90
C ASP A 116 1.67 6.74 4.48
N VAL A 117 0.95 6.42 5.56
CA VAL A 117 0.94 5.10 6.19
C VAL A 117 -0.49 4.67 6.50
N MET A 118 -0.78 3.40 6.29
CA MET A 118 -2.12 2.83 6.43
C MET A 118 -2.06 1.46 7.10
N ILE A 119 -3.14 1.14 7.79
CA ILE A 119 -3.37 -0.18 8.38
C ILE A 119 -4.46 -0.88 7.59
N PHE A 120 -4.25 -2.14 7.25
CA PHE A 120 -5.20 -3.02 6.58
C PHE A 120 -5.56 -4.18 7.49
N LYS A 121 -6.77 -4.72 7.33
CA LYS A 121 -7.16 -5.98 7.99
C LYS A 121 -6.73 -7.18 7.15
N ASN A 122 -6.89 -7.10 5.84
CA ASN A 122 -6.63 -8.21 4.92
C ASN A 122 -5.49 -7.88 3.95
N ALA A 123 -4.67 -8.90 3.64
CA ALA A 123 -3.72 -8.83 2.55
C ALA A 123 -4.42 -9.06 1.19
N GLY A 124 -3.75 -8.74 0.08
CA GLY A 124 -4.23 -9.04 -1.27
C GLY A 124 -4.60 -7.79 -2.07
N ASP A 125 -5.69 -7.87 -2.83
CA ASP A 125 -6.09 -6.82 -3.77
C ASP A 125 -6.34 -5.45 -3.13
N SER A 126 -6.71 -5.42 -1.85
CA SER A 126 -6.86 -4.18 -1.08
C SER A 126 -5.57 -3.37 -0.96
N LEU A 127 -4.39 -4.01 -1.08
CA LEU A 127 -3.07 -3.36 -1.01
C LEU A 127 -2.61 -2.78 -2.36
N ARG A 128 -3.39 -2.92 -3.45
CA ARG A 128 -3.00 -2.38 -4.77
C ARG A 128 -2.66 -0.90 -4.68
N GLY A 129 -1.51 -0.51 -5.23
CA GLY A 129 -1.00 0.88 -5.18
C GLY A 129 -0.31 1.28 -3.88
N HIS A 130 -0.10 0.34 -2.94
CA HIS A 130 0.58 0.56 -1.68
C HIS A 130 1.82 -0.33 -1.57
N ILE A 131 2.84 0.15 -0.85
CA ILE A 131 4.03 -0.64 -0.53
C ILE A 131 3.75 -1.40 0.77
N LEU A 132 3.75 -2.72 0.71
CA LEU A 132 3.58 -3.56 1.89
C LEU A 132 4.81 -3.46 2.80
N VAL A 133 4.60 -3.07 4.06
CA VAL A 133 5.65 -3.08 5.10
C VAL A 133 5.65 -4.41 5.85
N GLY A 134 4.45 -4.93 6.17
CA GLY A 134 4.26 -6.25 6.78
C GLY A 134 3.23 -6.26 7.91
N GLU A 135 3.11 -7.40 8.58
CA GLU A 135 2.14 -7.63 9.65
C GLU A 135 2.61 -7.10 11.01
N LEU A 136 1.87 -6.14 11.58
CA LEU A 136 2.07 -5.69 12.97
C LEU A 136 1.46 -6.69 13.96
N THR A 137 0.29 -7.22 13.63
CA THR A 137 -0.40 -8.32 14.34
C THR A 137 -1.06 -9.24 13.31
N ASP A 138 -1.58 -10.39 13.75
CA ASP A 138 -2.27 -11.36 12.89
C ASP A 138 -3.51 -10.79 12.19
N GLN A 139 -3.99 -9.61 12.60
CA GLN A 139 -5.17 -8.94 12.05
C GLN A 139 -4.88 -7.54 11.51
N ARG A 140 -3.62 -7.07 11.56
CA ARG A 140 -3.26 -5.69 11.23
C ARG A 140 -1.97 -5.65 10.43
N ILE A 141 -2.11 -5.24 9.17
CA ILE A 141 -1.03 -5.15 8.19
C ILE A 141 -0.70 -3.67 7.98
N LEU A 142 0.58 -3.32 8.04
CA LEU A 142 1.08 -1.98 7.74
C LEU A 142 1.50 -1.89 6.27
N ALA A 143 1.05 -0.83 5.61
CA ALA A 143 1.52 -0.45 4.29
C ALA A 143 1.76 1.07 4.23
N CYS A 144 2.52 1.50 3.23
CA CYS A 144 2.85 2.90 3.04
C CYS A 144 2.75 3.35 1.57
N VAL A 145 2.80 4.66 1.37
CA VAL A 145 2.92 5.29 0.05
C VAL A 145 4.21 6.10 0.05
N GLN A 146 5.01 5.90 -1.00
CA GLN A 146 6.23 6.64 -1.25
C GLN A 146 6.01 7.58 -2.44
N SER A 147 6.53 8.79 -2.36
CA SER A 147 6.36 9.80 -3.41
C SER A 147 7.61 10.66 -3.53
N ASP A 148 7.82 11.21 -4.74
CA ASP A 148 8.84 12.22 -4.98
C ASP A 148 8.51 13.50 -4.21
N ILE A 149 9.44 13.93 -3.36
CA ILE A 149 9.33 15.15 -2.57
C ILE A 149 10.34 16.18 -3.09
N GLY A 150 9.87 17.37 -3.45
CA GLY A 150 10.73 18.45 -3.97
C GLY A 150 10.69 18.68 -5.48
N SER A 151 9.80 18.02 -6.22
CA SER A 151 9.47 18.45 -7.59
C SER A 151 8.69 19.76 -7.56
N SER A 152 9.39 20.89 -7.44
CA SER A 152 8.82 22.21 -7.68
C SER A 152 8.29 22.23 -9.12
N ALA A 153 7.04 21.82 -9.30
CA ALA A 153 6.29 22.24 -10.46
C ALA A 153 6.18 23.76 -10.31
N ASN A 154 6.87 24.48 -11.19
CA ASN A 154 6.53 25.85 -11.53
C ASN A 154 5.07 25.88 -12.01
N ALA A 155 4.12 25.84 -11.08
CA ALA A 155 2.73 26.18 -11.29
C ALA A 155 2.57 27.62 -10.82
N GLY A 156 3.22 28.54 -11.56
CA GLY A 156 2.79 29.92 -11.57
C GLY A 156 1.35 29.96 -12.05
N ASP A 157 0.48 30.49 -11.21
CA ASP A 157 -0.84 30.96 -11.59
C ASP A 157 -0.69 31.91 -12.80
N ASN A 158 -1.14 31.43 -13.95
CA ASN A 158 -1.54 32.28 -15.05
C ASN A 158 -2.93 31.80 -15.45
N SER A 159 -3.93 32.32 -14.74
CA SER A 159 -5.30 32.45 -15.23
C SER A 159 -5.32 33.21 -16.57
N LEU A 160 -5.07 32.47 -17.65
CA LEU A 160 -5.45 32.83 -19.01
C LEU A 160 -6.16 31.61 -19.58
N LYS A 161 -7.46 31.76 -19.87
CA LYS A 161 -8.27 30.77 -20.59
C LYS A 161 -7.57 30.38 -21.89
N LYS A 162 -6.77 29.32 -21.88
CA LYS A 162 -6.20 28.71 -23.08
C LYS A 162 -7.20 27.68 -23.59
N ARG A 163 -7.85 28.05 -24.69
CA ARG A 163 -8.60 27.16 -25.58
C ARG A 163 -7.75 25.92 -25.88
N ALA A 164 -8.37 24.74 -25.90
CA ALA A 164 -7.70 23.48 -26.21
C ALA A 164 -6.89 23.60 -27.52
N PRO A 165 -5.62 23.15 -27.56
CA PRO A 165 -4.87 23.08 -28.81
C PRO A 165 -5.53 22.06 -29.73
N ALA A 166 -5.63 22.39 -31.02
CA ALA A 166 -6.07 21.47 -32.04
C ALA A 166 -5.16 20.23 -32.06
N LYS A 167 -5.77 19.05 -32.23
CA LYS A 167 -5.09 17.75 -32.32
C LYS A 167 -4.00 17.82 -33.40
N PRO A 168 -2.72 17.50 -33.11
CA PRO A 168 -1.70 17.40 -34.15
C PRO A 168 -2.07 16.27 -35.11
N ALA A 169 -1.78 16.44 -36.40
CA ALA A 169 -1.95 15.39 -37.38
C ALA A 169 -1.14 14.15 -36.96
N GLU A 170 -1.83 13.04 -36.73
CA GLU A 170 -1.22 11.74 -36.44
C GLU A 170 -0.38 11.30 -37.64
N THR A 171 0.94 11.34 -37.53
CA THR A 171 1.80 10.50 -38.37
C THR A 171 1.56 9.04 -37.96
N PRO A 172 1.35 8.11 -38.91
CA PRO A 172 1.05 6.72 -38.57
C PRO A 172 2.25 6.08 -37.87
N ARG A 173 2.20 6.01 -36.54
CA ARG A 173 3.14 5.22 -35.76
C ARG A 173 2.80 3.76 -36.00
N LYS A 174 3.72 3.01 -36.59
CA LYS A 174 3.64 1.54 -36.65
C LYS A 174 3.40 1.04 -35.22
N SER A 175 2.34 0.25 -35.03
CA SER A 175 2.03 -0.38 -33.76
C SER A 175 3.21 -1.24 -33.33
N GLN A 176 3.98 -0.76 -32.36
CA GLN A 176 5.00 -1.57 -31.73
C GLN A 176 4.27 -2.46 -30.73
N ILE A 177 3.95 -3.69 -31.15
CA ILE A 177 3.34 -4.71 -30.30
C ILE A 177 4.37 -5.03 -29.21
N TYR A 178 4.17 -4.50 -28.02
CA TYR A 178 4.95 -4.92 -26.86
C TYR A 178 4.40 -6.27 -26.40
N SER A 179 5.14 -7.34 -26.67
CA SER A 179 4.83 -8.64 -26.09
C SER A 179 5.18 -8.57 -24.59
N PRO A 180 4.23 -8.82 -23.68
CA PRO A 180 4.46 -8.76 -22.23
C PRO A 180 5.50 -9.76 -21.73
N MET A 181 5.92 -10.70 -22.58
CA MET A 181 6.99 -11.66 -22.31
C MET A 181 8.36 -11.23 -22.86
N CYS A 182 8.50 -10.02 -23.40
CA CYS A 182 9.77 -9.54 -23.94
C CYS A 182 10.85 -9.52 -22.84
N GLY A 183 11.93 -10.30 -23.04
CA GLY A 183 13.04 -10.42 -22.09
C GLY A 183 12.92 -11.52 -21.05
N VAL A 184 11.82 -12.29 -21.03
CA VAL A 184 11.68 -13.46 -20.16
C VAL A 184 12.20 -14.69 -20.90
N PRO A 185 13.25 -15.39 -20.41
CA PRO A 185 13.69 -16.64 -21.02
C PRO A 185 12.70 -17.75 -20.65
N PHE A 186 11.96 -18.24 -21.64
CA PHE A 186 11.16 -19.45 -21.52
C PHE A 186 11.43 -20.35 -22.73
N GLU A 187 11.39 -21.65 -22.50
CA GLU A 187 11.35 -22.64 -23.57
C GLU A 187 9.97 -23.27 -23.59
N LEU A 188 9.28 -23.16 -24.72
CA LEU A 188 8.10 -23.97 -24.96
C LEU A 188 8.52 -25.44 -25.05
N THR A 189 7.81 -26.30 -24.33
CA THR A 189 7.88 -27.75 -24.47
C THR A 189 7.68 -28.15 -25.93
N ARG A 190 8.28 -29.27 -26.34
CA ARG A 190 8.33 -29.70 -27.75
C ARG A 190 6.94 -29.78 -28.40
N ASP A 191 5.92 -30.07 -27.58
CA ASP A 191 4.52 -30.22 -27.96
C ASP A 191 3.82 -28.89 -28.32
N CYS A 192 4.34 -27.74 -27.89
CA CYS A 192 3.74 -26.42 -28.13
C CYS A 192 4.37 -25.67 -29.32
N ARG A 193 5.27 -26.30 -30.08
CA ARG A 193 6.07 -25.64 -31.13
C ARG A 193 5.45 -25.71 -32.52
N ILE A 194 4.39 -26.50 -32.71
CA ILE A 194 3.73 -26.73 -33.99
C ILE A 194 2.23 -26.48 -33.79
N GLY A 195 1.62 -25.74 -34.71
CA GLY A 195 0.31 -25.10 -34.58
C GLY A 195 -0.91 -26.01 -34.52
N ASP A 196 -0.90 -27.05 -33.68
CA ASP A 196 -2.07 -27.78 -33.23
C ASP A 196 -2.45 -27.30 -31.83
N ALA A 197 -2.98 -26.07 -31.75
CA ALA A 197 -3.55 -25.56 -30.50
C ALA A 197 -4.75 -26.44 -30.05
N ASP A 198 -5.48 -27.01 -31.01
CA ASP A 198 -6.66 -27.84 -30.77
C ASP A 198 -6.31 -29.20 -30.15
N ASP A 199 -5.12 -29.77 -30.43
CA ASP A 199 -4.68 -31.05 -29.86
C ASP A 199 -4.08 -30.92 -28.45
N ILE A 200 -3.62 -29.74 -28.05
CA ILE A 200 -3.06 -29.53 -26.71
C ILE A 200 -4.19 -29.41 -25.68
N MET A 201 -5.28 -28.71 -26.01
CA MET A 201 -6.42 -28.55 -25.11
C MET A 201 -7.16 -29.86 -24.87
N SER A 202 -7.18 -30.79 -25.83
CA SER A 202 -7.82 -32.11 -25.68
C SER A 202 -7.10 -33.02 -24.66
N ARG A 203 -5.79 -32.79 -24.41
CA ARG A 203 -4.98 -33.56 -23.45
C ARG A 203 -5.21 -33.15 -21.99
N TYR A 204 -5.70 -31.94 -21.75
CA TYR A 204 -6.07 -31.49 -20.42
C TYR A 204 -7.56 -31.75 -20.22
N SER A 205 -7.95 -32.38 -19.11
CA SER A 205 -9.38 -32.58 -18.78
C SER A 205 -10.14 -31.29 -18.45
N VAL A 206 -9.58 -30.12 -18.80
CA VAL A 206 -10.17 -28.82 -18.57
C VAL A 206 -10.97 -28.44 -19.79
N HIS A 207 -12.29 -28.60 -19.70
CA HIS A 207 -13.23 -28.23 -20.74
C HIS A 207 -13.70 -26.81 -20.43
N PRO A 208 -13.22 -25.77 -21.14
CA PRO A 208 -13.69 -24.42 -20.90
C PRO A 208 -15.20 -24.35 -21.16
N LYS A 209 -15.95 -23.90 -20.17
CA LYS A 209 -17.41 -23.69 -20.30
C LYS A 209 -17.65 -22.51 -21.24
N SER A 210 -18.71 -22.59 -22.04
CA SER A 210 -19.13 -21.43 -22.84
C SER A 210 -19.53 -20.28 -21.92
N ARG A 211 -19.48 -19.05 -22.44
CA ARG A 211 -19.91 -17.88 -21.67
C ARG A 211 -21.36 -18.03 -21.19
N GLU A 212 -22.22 -18.52 -22.07
CA GLU A 212 -23.64 -18.76 -21.80
C GLU A 212 -23.81 -19.80 -20.69
N THR A 213 -23.00 -20.87 -20.72
CA THR A 213 -23.01 -21.92 -19.68
C THR A 213 -22.61 -21.35 -18.31
N ILE A 214 -21.63 -20.44 -18.29
CA ILE A 214 -21.19 -19.76 -17.05
C ILE A 214 -22.27 -18.82 -16.53
N GLU A 215 -22.93 -18.06 -17.41
CA GLU A 215 -23.99 -17.12 -17.06
C GLU A 215 -25.26 -17.85 -16.54
N ASP A 216 -25.56 -19.05 -17.05
CA ASP A 216 -26.64 -19.92 -16.56
C ASP A 216 -26.32 -20.55 -15.21
N GLU A 217 -25.09 -21.03 -15.00
CA GLU A 217 -24.67 -21.67 -13.74
C GLU A 217 -24.51 -20.64 -12.60
N TYR A 218 -24.04 -19.44 -12.94
CA TYR A 218 -23.76 -18.37 -12.00
C TYR A 218 -24.57 -17.12 -12.33
N SER A 219 -25.88 -17.20 -12.11
CA SER A 219 -26.76 -16.03 -12.21
C SER A 219 -26.63 -15.17 -10.94
N TYR A 220 -26.00 -14.00 -11.07
CA TYR A 220 -26.02 -13.00 -10.02
C TYR A 220 -27.30 -12.16 -10.12
N ASN A 221 -28.16 -12.24 -9.11
CA ASN A 221 -29.29 -11.33 -8.98
C ASN A 221 -29.39 -10.77 -7.55
N PHE A 222 -29.92 -9.54 -7.44
CA PHE A 222 -30.05 -8.81 -6.17
C PHE A 222 -30.98 -9.48 -5.14
N THR A 223 -31.60 -10.61 -5.48
CA THR A 223 -32.40 -11.41 -4.54
C THR A 223 -31.51 -12.17 -3.57
N LEU A 224 -30.28 -12.54 -3.99
CA LEU A 224 -29.28 -13.24 -3.17
C LEU A 224 -28.75 -12.37 -2.02
N GLU A 225 -28.66 -11.05 -2.23
CA GLU A 225 -28.28 -10.09 -1.20
C GLU A 225 -29.37 -9.91 -0.14
N LYS A 226 -30.64 -10.03 -0.53
CA LYS A 226 -31.79 -9.87 0.40
C LYS A 226 -32.00 -11.08 1.31
N SER A 227 -31.61 -12.29 0.90
CA SER A 227 -31.74 -13.49 1.74
C SER A 227 -30.70 -13.57 2.86
N LEU A 228 -29.56 -12.88 2.74
CA LEU A 228 -28.50 -12.84 3.75
C LEU A 228 -28.77 -11.82 4.89
N VAL A 229 -29.77 -10.95 4.72
CA VAL A 229 -30.15 -9.92 5.72
C VAL A 229 -31.33 -10.39 6.60
N ALA A 230 -31.98 -11.50 6.26
CA ALA A 230 -33.16 -12.00 6.96
C ALA A 230 -32.91 -13.24 7.86
N GLY A 231 -31.65 -13.55 8.20
CA GLY A 231 -31.25 -14.65 9.07
C GLY A 231 -30.65 -14.19 10.39
#